data_AF-A0A5C7QRX9-F1
#
_entry.id   AF-A0A5C7QRX9-F1
#
_cell.length_a   1.000
_cell.length_b   1.000
_cell.length_c   1.000
_cell.angle_alpha   90.00
_cell.angle_beta   90.00
_cell.angle_gamma   90.00
#
_symmetry.space_group_name_H-M   'P 1'
#
loop_
_entity.id
_entity.type
_entity.pdbx_description
1 polymer ?
#
loop_
_entity_poly.entity_id
_entity_poly.type
_entity_poly.pdbx_seq_one_letter_code
_entity_poly.pdbx_strand_id
1 'polypeptide(L)'
;MSPERRLGVCAVVHAADRADALAARLARLQRALGRPLAVRVGVAASSPLQADAVAAKFAEAGLSVDDCRRVDDTYFDFSAYGEAAQAFDAASMSGMVFVNDTLVAKHDSPHLLRQFASRVREADALHAAFPMLVGPYRQSEFSVGDGRNDEFVSTFLFHLNASGVAVLRDLVPELAGAKAALEAGQLHAPGLQDELLRLCSVHALQVRHRYLPGDIGRLACKLATAYVERRLSQQVRAQGLVWYVAGGMLGRLLVPLQLALGRVLRPSRGGPSR
;
A
#
# COMPACT_ATOMS: atom_id res chain seq x y z
N MET A 1 -14.60 26.81 10.55
CA MET A 1 -14.58 25.36 10.25
C MET A 1 -13.49 25.12 9.23
N SER A 2 -12.46 24.33 9.53
CA SER A 2 -11.51 23.90 8.51
C SER A 2 -12.24 23.01 7.50
N PRO A 3 -12.03 23.16 6.18
CA PRO A 3 -12.60 22.27 5.20
C PRO A 3 -12.22 20.83 5.53
N GLU A 4 -13.18 19.90 5.42
CA GLU A 4 -12.92 18.49 5.67
C GLU A 4 -11.91 17.98 4.64
N ARG A 5 -10.75 17.52 5.12
CA ARG A 5 -9.69 17.01 4.24
C ARG A 5 -10.19 15.76 3.50
N ARG A 6 -9.96 15.72 2.19
CA ARG A 6 -10.29 14.54 1.36
C ARG A 6 -9.36 13.38 1.73
N LEU A 7 -9.76 12.16 1.34
CA LEU A 7 -8.84 11.02 1.32
C LEU A 7 -8.32 10.83 -0.11
N GLY A 8 -7.01 10.91 -0.30
CA GLY A 8 -6.39 10.58 -1.58
C GLY A 8 -6.54 9.11 -1.89
N VAL A 9 -6.78 8.77 -3.16
CA VAL A 9 -6.80 7.39 -3.64
C VAL A 9 -5.91 7.28 -4.87
N CYS A 10 -4.92 6.40 -4.80
CA CYS A 10 -4.17 5.93 -5.96
C CYS A 10 -4.73 4.57 -6.36
N ALA A 11 -5.30 4.51 -7.55
CA ALA A 11 -5.93 3.32 -8.12
C ALA A 11 -5.22 2.91 -9.42
N VAL A 12 -5.00 1.62 -9.64
CA VAL A 12 -4.42 1.10 -10.89
C VAL A 12 -5.36 0.10 -11.55
N VAL A 13 -5.61 0.30 -12.85
CA VAL A 13 -6.47 -0.53 -13.71
C VAL A 13 -5.63 -1.21 -14.80
N HIS A 14 -5.67 -2.54 -14.86
CA HIS A 14 -5.00 -3.38 -15.85
C HIS A 14 -5.96 -3.92 -16.92
N ALA A 15 -7.27 -4.02 -16.65
CA ALA A 15 -8.23 -4.58 -17.60
C ALA A 15 -9.63 -3.94 -17.51
N ALA A 16 -10.38 -4.01 -18.62
CA ALA A 16 -11.70 -3.38 -18.78
C ALA A 16 -12.77 -3.93 -17.84
N ASP A 17 -12.84 -5.25 -17.74
CA ASP A 17 -13.73 -5.99 -16.84
C ASP A 17 -13.42 -5.73 -15.36
N ARG A 18 -12.19 -5.30 -15.06
CA ARG A 18 -11.73 -4.99 -13.70
C ARG A 18 -11.92 -3.52 -13.32
N ALA A 19 -11.99 -2.61 -14.29
CA ALA A 19 -12.25 -1.19 -14.07
C ALA A 19 -13.60 -0.98 -13.37
N ASP A 20 -14.66 -1.65 -13.83
CA ASP A 20 -16.00 -1.54 -13.24
C ASP A 20 -16.04 -2.08 -11.81
N ALA A 21 -15.39 -3.22 -11.57
CA ALA A 21 -15.27 -3.81 -10.24
C ALA A 21 -14.51 -2.90 -9.27
N LEU A 22 -13.43 -2.26 -9.74
CA LEU A 22 -12.66 -1.31 -8.94
C LEU A 22 -13.45 -0.03 -8.64
N ALA A 23 -14.15 0.53 -9.62
CA ALA A 23 -15.03 1.68 -9.43
C ALA A 23 -16.14 1.37 -8.39
N ALA A 24 -16.83 0.23 -8.53
CA ALA A 24 -17.85 -0.20 -7.57
C ALA A 24 -17.28 -0.43 -6.16
N ARG A 25 -16.04 -0.92 -6.04
CA ARG A 25 -15.32 -1.06 -4.76
C ARG A 25 -15.02 0.29 -4.13
N LEU A 26 -14.50 1.23 -4.89
CA LEU A 26 -14.19 2.57 -4.40
C LEU A 26 -15.47 3.34 -4.01
N ALA A 27 -16.56 3.18 -4.75
CA ALA A 27 -17.87 3.73 -4.37
C ALA A 27 -18.39 3.14 -3.05
N ARG A 28 -18.17 1.84 -2.79
CA ARG A 28 -18.47 1.21 -1.49
C ARG A 28 -17.56 1.76 -0.38
N LEU A 29 -16.27 1.95 -0.67
CA LEU A 29 -15.32 2.53 0.29
C LEU A 29 -15.69 3.98 0.65
N GLN A 30 -16.04 4.81 -0.34
CA GLN A 30 -16.51 6.19 -0.15
C GLN A 30 -17.72 6.22 0.80
N ARG A 31 -18.73 5.37 0.55
CA ARG A 31 -19.91 5.24 1.43
C ARG A 31 -19.53 4.78 2.84
N ALA A 32 -18.61 3.82 2.95
CA ALA A 32 -18.18 3.31 4.25
C ALA A 32 -17.40 4.34 5.07
N LEU A 33 -16.63 5.21 4.41
CA LEU A 33 -15.87 6.29 5.05
C LEU A 33 -16.75 7.50 5.38
N GLY A 34 -17.81 7.74 4.60
CA GLY A 34 -18.74 8.86 4.81
C GLY A 34 -18.21 10.20 4.35
N ARG A 35 -17.18 10.23 3.49
CA ARG A 35 -16.57 11.46 2.96
C ARG A 35 -16.10 11.29 1.50
N PRO A 36 -15.92 12.39 0.74
CA PRO A 36 -15.44 12.32 -0.65
C PRO A 36 -14.03 11.75 -0.79
N LEU A 37 -13.80 11.01 -1.88
CA LEU A 37 -12.48 10.53 -2.29
C LEU A 37 -11.87 11.46 -3.34
N ALA A 38 -10.54 11.64 -3.30
CA ALA A 38 -9.73 12.29 -4.32
C ALA A 38 -9.05 11.21 -5.16
N VAL A 39 -9.73 10.74 -6.21
CA VAL A 39 -9.32 9.54 -6.94
C VAL A 39 -8.40 9.88 -8.10
N ARG A 40 -7.25 9.22 -8.14
CA ARG A 40 -6.31 9.23 -9.25
C ARG A 40 -6.20 7.82 -9.81
N VAL A 41 -6.32 7.68 -11.12
CA VAL A 41 -6.36 6.37 -11.78
C VAL A 41 -5.22 6.23 -12.78
N GLY A 42 -4.29 5.32 -12.49
CA GLY A 42 -3.32 4.82 -13.46
C GLY A 42 -3.94 3.70 -14.30
N VAL A 43 -3.87 3.82 -15.62
CA VAL A 43 -4.27 2.79 -16.58
C VAL A 43 -3.01 2.13 -17.12
N ALA A 44 -2.83 0.84 -16.85
CA ALA A 44 -1.63 0.11 -17.22
C ALA A 44 -1.37 0.16 -18.74
N ALA A 45 -0.10 0.24 -19.14
CA ALA A 45 0.34 0.40 -20.53
C ALA A 45 -0.07 -0.75 -21.50
N SER A 46 -0.44 -1.91 -20.99
CA SER A 46 -0.96 -3.09 -21.69
C SER A 46 -2.47 -3.12 -21.73
N SER A 47 -3.14 -2.29 -20.90
CA SER A 47 -4.58 -2.22 -20.92
C SER A 47 -5.02 -1.67 -22.28
N PRO A 48 -6.00 -2.30 -22.95
CA PRO A 48 -6.58 -1.76 -24.18
C PRO A 48 -7.46 -0.53 -23.92
N LEU A 49 -7.72 -0.20 -22.64
CA LEU A 49 -8.56 0.93 -22.25
C LEU A 49 -7.85 2.26 -22.43
N GLN A 50 -8.60 3.24 -22.93
CA GLN A 50 -8.22 4.65 -22.89
C GLN A 50 -8.52 5.26 -21.51
N ALA A 51 -7.72 6.23 -21.09
CA ALA A 51 -7.89 6.92 -19.80
C ALA A 51 -9.29 7.53 -19.65
N ASP A 52 -9.80 8.19 -20.69
CA ASP A 52 -11.14 8.81 -20.68
C ASP A 52 -12.27 7.78 -20.45
N ALA A 53 -12.14 6.58 -21.02
CA ALA A 53 -13.12 5.51 -20.83
C ALA A 53 -13.11 5.00 -19.38
N VAL A 54 -11.94 4.95 -18.74
CA VAL A 54 -11.82 4.59 -17.32
C VAL A 54 -12.37 5.70 -16.43
N ALA A 55 -12.07 6.96 -16.72
CA ALA A 55 -12.63 8.10 -15.99
C ALA A 55 -14.16 8.13 -16.04
N ALA A 56 -14.75 7.86 -17.22
CA ALA A 56 -16.21 7.76 -17.39
C ALA A 56 -16.82 6.67 -16.50
N LYS A 57 -16.23 5.47 -16.47
CA LYS A 57 -16.68 4.36 -15.60
C LYS A 57 -16.67 4.72 -14.11
N PHE A 58 -15.66 5.48 -13.67
CA PHE A 58 -15.59 5.94 -12.29
C PHE A 58 -16.64 7.02 -11.99
N ALA A 59 -16.88 7.93 -12.93
CA ALA A 59 -17.93 8.93 -12.82
C ALA A 59 -19.34 8.30 -12.75
N GLU A 60 -19.62 7.27 -13.55
CA GLU A 60 -20.86 6.47 -13.49
C GLU A 60 -21.05 5.82 -12.11
N ALA A 61 -19.96 5.45 -11.42
CA ALA A 61 -20.00 4.93 -10.06
C ALA A 61 -20.13 6.01 -8.96
N GLY A 62 -20.27 7.29 -9.35
CA GLY A 62 -20.38 8.43 -8.43
C GLY A 62 -19.06 8.83 -7.77
N LEU A 63 -17.93 8.55 -8.43
CA LEU A 63 -16.59 8.94 -7.98
C LEU A 63 -16.08 10.14 -8.77
N SER A 64 -15.47 11.08 -8.06
CA SER A 64 -14.74 12.18 -8.69
C SER A 64 -13.30 11.72 -8.95
N VAL A 65 -12.91 11.73 -10.23
CA VAL A 65 -11.55 11.42 -10.67
C VAL A 65 -10.82 12.76 -10.90
N ASP A 66 -9.79 13.00 -10.09
CA ASP A 66 -8.96 14.20 -10.17
C ASP A 66 -7.90 14.09 -11.28
N ASP A 67 -7.46 12.86 -11.60
CA ASP A 67 -6.45 12.57 -12.63
C ASP A 67 -6.62 11.14 -13.18
N CYS A 68 -6.48 10.96 -14.50
CA CYS A 68 -6.49 9.64 -15.13
C CYS A 68 -5.48 9.59 -16.28
N ARG A 69 -4.51 8.67 -16.20
CA ARG A 69 -3.39 8.61 -17.15
C ARG A 69 -2.84 7.21 -17.33
N ARG A 70 -2.02 7.05 -18.38
CA ARG A 70 -1.28 5.80 -18.62
C ARG A 70 -0.11 5.68 -17.65
N VAL A 71 0.09 4.49 -17.10
CA VAL A 71 1.22 4.11 -16.24
C VAL A 71 1.83 2.82 -16.74
N ASP A 72 3.07 2.54 -16.35
CA ASP A 72 3.75 1.29 -16.72
C ASP A 72 3.01 0.04 -16.22
N ASP A 73 3.28 -1.09 -16.89
CA ASP A 73 2.51 -2.34 -16.80
C ASP A 73 2.70 -3.17 -15.55
N THR A 74 3.40 -2.62 -14.57
CA THR A 74 3.75 -3.36 -13.37
C THR A 74 2.65 -3.17 -12.33
N TYR A 75 2.18 -4.28 -11.75
CA TYR A 75 1.20 -4.29 -10.67
C TYR A 75 1.68 -3.36 -9.56
N PHE A 76 0.91 -2.31 -9.23
CA PHE A 76 1.39 -1.22 -8.36
C PHE A 76 2.88 -0.91 -8.64
N ASP A 77 3.18 -0.54 -9.88
CA ASP A 77 4.56 -0.16 -10.19
C ASP A 77 5.01 0.97 -9.26
N PHE A 78 6.31 0.99 -9.01
CA PHE A 78 7.05 2.08 -8.44
C PHE A 78 6.53 3.46 -8.84
N SER A 79 6.22 3.66 -10.12
CA SER A 79 5.68 4.92 -10.63
C SER A 79 4.39 5.33 -9.93
N ALA A 80 3.47 4.40 -9.67
CA ALA A 80 2.23 4.70 -8.96
C ALA A 80 2.47 5.15 -7.51
N TYR A 81 3.42 4.52 -6.79
CA TYR A 81 3.79 4.93 -5.44
C TYR A 81 4.49 6.30 -5.42
N GLY A 82 5.44 6.53 -6.33
CA GLY A 82 6.16 7.79 -6.46
C GLY A 82 5.24 8.95 -6.85
N GLU A 83 4.40 8.74 -7.85
CA GLU A 83 3.42 9.73 -8.30
C GLU A 83 2.40 10.05 -7.22
N ALA A 84 1.86 9.03 -6.54
CA ALA A 84 0.96 9.21 -5.41
C ALA A 84 1.61 10.03 -4.29
N ALA A 85 2.85 9.68 -3.94
CA ALA A 85 3.60 10.40 -2.91
C ALA A 85 3.82 11.87 -3.29
N GLN A 86 4.16 12.18 -4.54
CA GLN A 86 4.33 13.55 -5.04
C GLN A 86 3.00 14.32 -5.11
N ALA A 87 1.94 13.64 -5.51
CA ALA A 87 0.58 14.17 -5.64
C ALA A 87 -0.09 14.55 -4.31
N PHE A 88 0.39 13.97 -3.20
CA PHE A 88 -0.20 14.21 -1.89
C PHE A 88 -0.03 15.66 -1.44
N ASP A 89 -1.09 16.27 -0.96
CA ASP A 89 -1.05 17.58 -0.34
C ASP A 89 -1.61 17.49 1.08
N ALA A 90 -0.73 17.66 2.08
CA ALA A 90 -1.10 17.56 3.48
C ALA A 90 -2.09 18.67 3.92
N ALA A 91 -2.22 19.76 3.16
CA ALA A 91 -3.19 20.81 3.43
C ALA A 91 -4.62 20.36 3.09
N SER A 92 -4.79 19.65 1.98
CA SER A 92 -6.09 19.21 1.45
C SER A 92 -6.43 17.74 1.71
N MET A 93 -5.45 16.90 2.08
CA MET A 93 -5.60 15.45 2.26
C MET A 93 -5.22 14.95 3.65
N SER A 94 -5.99 13.99 4.17
CA SER A 94 -5.74 13.32 5.47
C SER A 94 -4.75 12.16 5.37
N GLY A 95 -4.68 11.54 4.20
CA GLY A 95 -3.85 10.38 3.91
C GLY A 95 -4.09 9.90 2.48
N MET A 96 -3.57 8.71 2.18
CA MET A 96 -3.71 8.07 0.88
C MET A 96 -4.09 6.61 1.00
N VAL A 97 -5.02 6.17 0.14
CA VAL A 97 -5.35 4.77 -0.09
C VAL A 97 -4.72 4.31 -1.39
N PHE A 98 -4.08 3.16 -1.38
CA PHE A 98 -3.49 2.48 -2.52
C PHE A 98 -4.36 1.26 -2.82
N VAL A 99 -4.90 1.14 -4.04
CA VAL A 99 -5.73 0.00 -4.46
C VAL A 99 -5.43 -0.47 -5.89
N ASN A 100 -5.33 -1.78 -6.08
CA ASN A 100 -5.10 -2.40 -7.39
C ASN A 100 -6.33 -3.22 -7.83
N ASP A 101 -6.67 -3.17 -9.12
CA ASP A 101 -7.78 -3.93 -9.71
C ASP A 101 -7.55 -5.46 -9.75
N THR A 102 -6.31 -5.90 -9.55
CA THR A 102 -5.91 -7.32 -9.51
C THR A 102 -6.17 -8.01 -8.17
N LEU A 103 -6.82 -7.30 -7.23
CA LEU A 103 -7.40 -7.88 -6.02
C LEU A 103 -8.23 -9.11 -6.38
N VAL A 104 -7.72 -10.29 -6.04
CA VAL A 104 -8.43 -11.57 -6.17
C VAL A 104 -9.80 -11.43 -5.51
N ALA A 105 -10.87 -11.93 -6.14
CA ALA A 105 -12.28 -11.83 -5.70
C ALA A 105 -12.52 -12.03 -4.19
N LYS A 106 -11.69 -12.82 -3.51
CA LYS A 106 -11.70 -13.02 -2.04
C LYS A 106 -11.49 -11.75 -1.19
N HIS A 107 -10.98 -10.66 -1.76
CA HIS A 107 -10.79 -9.38 -1.07
C HIS A 107 -11.90 -8.36 -1.35
N ASP A 108 -12.89 -8.75 -2.16
CA ASP A 108 -14.07 -7.93 -2.45
C ASP A 108 -15.20 -8.10 -1.41
N SER A 109 -14.90 -8.73 -0.27
CA SER A 109 -15.89 -8.92 0.79
C SER A 109 -16.31 -7.56 1.38
N PRO A 110 -17.62 -7.25 1.42
CA PRO A 110 -18.14 -6.05 2.08
C PRO A 110 -17.71 -5.94 3.54
N HIS A 111 -17.48 -7.07 4.21
CA HIS A 111 -17.01 -7.09 5.60
C HIS A 111 -15.60 -6.54 5.74
N LEU A 112 -14.66 -6.96 4.88
CA LEU A 112 -13.28 -6.49 4.90
C LEU A 112 -13.20 -4.99 4.57
N LEU A 113 -13.99 -4.50 3.61
CA LEU A 113 -14.04 -3.08 3.28
C LEU A 113 -14.57 -2.24 4.45
N ARG A 114 -15.57 -2.72 5.19
CA ARG A 114 -16.06 -2.04 6.40
C ARG A 114 -15.03 -2.01 7.51
N GLN A 115 -14.32 -3.12 7.75
CA GLN A 115 -13.24 -3.17 8.74
C GLN A 115 -12.10 -2.22 8.35
N PHE A 116 -11.71 -2.22 7.07
CA PHE A 116 -10.72 -1.29 6.53
C PHE A 116 -11.13 0.17 6.76
N ALA A 117 -12.36 0.54 6.35
CA ALA A 117 -12.88 1.89 6.56
C ALA A 117 -12.94 2.29 8.05
N SER A 118 -13.31 1.37 8.95
CA SER A 118 -13.28 1.61 10.39
C SER A 118 -11.88 1.98 10.87
N ARG A 119 -10.87 1.20 10.47
CA ARG A 119 -9.48 1.44 10.83
C ARG A 119 -8.94 2.73 10.20
N VAL A 120 -9.31 3.08 8.98
CA VAL A 120 -8.94 4.38 8.40
C VAL A 120 -9.49 5.54 9.24
N ARG A 121 -10.77 5.47 9.66
CA ARG A 121 -11.36 6.51 10.53
C ARG A 121 -10.66 6.62 11.89
N GLU A 122 -10.30 5.49 12.48
CA GLU A 122 -9.52 5.48 13.72
C GLU A 122 -8.13 6.11 13.53
N ALA A 123 -7.49 5.92 12.36
CA ALA A 123 -6.17 6.48 12.07
C ALA A 123 -6.26 8.00 11.92
N ASP A 124 -7.29 8.48 11.24
CA ASP A 124 -7.53 9.91 11.06
C ASP A 124 -7.87 10.61 12.38
N ALA A 125 -8.64 9.95 13.25
CA ALA A 125 -9.00 10.48 14.55
C ALA A 125 -7.78 10.74 15.45
N LEU A 126 -6.69 9.98 15.27
CA LEU A 126 -5.45 10.13 16.04
C LEU A 126 -4.60 11.36 15.63
N HIS A 127 -5.05 12.18 14.68
CA HIS A 127 -4.48 13.50 14.31
C HIS A 127 -2.94 13.52 14.31
N ALA A 128 -2.38 12.77 13.38
CA ALA A 128 -1.04 12.19 13.34
C ALA A 128 0.16 13.03 13.85
N ALA A 129 0.85 12.50 14.87
CA ALA A 129 2.24 12.78 15.21
C ALA A 129 3.22 11.68 14.73
N PHE A 130 2.72 10.56 14.21
CA PHE A 130 3.52 9.38 13.83
C PHE A 130 2.93 8.64 12.61
N PRO A 131 3.76 7.89 11.86
CA PRO A 131 3.32 7.18 10.67
C PRO A 131 2.35 6.03 10.99
N MET A 132 1.32 5.86 10.15
CA MET A 132 0.36 4.77 10.27
C MET A 132 0.11 4.07 8.95
N LEU A 133 0.03 2.74 8.99
CA LEU A 133 -0.29 1.87 7.87
C LEU A 133 -1.50 1.01 8.22
N VAL A 134 -2.55 1.03 7.40
CA VAL A 134 -3.76 0.20 7.55
C VAL A 134 -3.96 -0.61 6.30
N GLY A 135 -4.15 -1.93 6.37
CA GLY A 135 -4.41 -2.72 5.16
C GLY A 135 -4.73 -4.18 5.45
N PRO A 136 -5.39 -4.90 4.53
CA PRO A 136 -5.39 -6.34 4.58
C PRO A 136 -3.96 -6.84 4.43
N TYR A 137 -3.61 -7.71 5.36
CA TYR A 137 -2.27 -8.21 5.48
C TYR A 137 -2.24 -9.57 4.81
N ARG A 138 -1.46 -9.70 3.75
CA ARG A 138 -1.25 -10.96 3.06
C ARG A 138 0.23 -11.18 2.87
N GLN A 139 0.63 -12.44 3.00
CA GLN A 139 1.97 -12.87 2.67
C GLN A 139 2.33 -12.26 1.31
N SER A 140 3.41 -11.46 1.24
CA SER A 140 3.86 -10.88 -0.03
C SER A 140 3.88 -11.97 -1.10
N GLU A 141 3.63 -11.64 -2.37
CA GLU A 141 3.87 -12.62 -3.45
C GLU A 141 5.34 -13.10 -3.46
N PHE A 142 6.22 -12.31 -2.82
CA PHE A 142 7.61 -12.58 -2.52
C PHE A 142 7.87 -12.88 -1.02
N SER A 143 6.92 -13.48 -0.29
CA SER A 143 7.13 -13.87 1.11
C SER A 143 7.32 -15.38 1.26
N VAL A 144 8.09 -15.72 2.29
CA VAL A 144 8.68 -17.03 2.52
C VAL A 144 8.17 -17.53 3.86
N GLY A 145 7.53 -18.70 3.88
CA GLY A 145 7.24 -19.40 5.12
C GLY A 145 8.49 -20.10 5.63
N ASP A 146 9.46 -19.36 6.15
CA ASP A 146 10.62 -19.93 6.87
C ASP A 146 10.46 -19.85 8.40
N GLY A 147 9.30 -19.36 8.87
CA GLY A 147 8.96 -19.23 10.28
C GLY A 147 9.68 -18.09 11.02
N ARG A 148 10.61 -17.38 10.38
CA ARG A 148 11.33 -16.24 10.97
C ARG A 148 10.91 -14.91 10.36
N ASN A 149 10.42 -14.91 9.11
CA ASN A 149 9.91 -13.75 8.42
C ASN A 149 8.60 -14.06 7.71
N ASP A 150 7.52 -14.26 8.48
CA ASP A 150 6.16 -14.01 7.99
C ASP A 150 6.02 -12.50 7.73
N GLU A 151 6.73 -12.00 6.71
CA GLU A 151 6.60 -10.66 6.18
C GLU A 151 5.33 -10.65 5.37
N PHE A 152 4.22 -10.45 6.05
CA PHE A 152 3.10 -9.93 5.32
C PHE A 152 3.38 -8.47 4.97
N VAL A 153 2.79 -8.04 3.87
CA VAL A 153 3.07 -6.74 3.27
C VAL A 153 1.75 -6.22 2.72
N SER A 154 1.57 -4.91 2.76
CA SER A 154 0.40 -4.25 2.21
C SER A 154 0.55 -4.13 0.69
N THR A 155 0.01 -5.10 -0.07
CA THR A 155 0.32 -5.26 -1.51
C THR A 155 -0.81 -4.83 -2.46
N PHE A 156 -2.06 -4.76 -2.00
CA PHE A 156 -3.22 -4.64 -2.93
C PHE A 156 -4.29 -3.63 -2.51
N LEU A 157 -4.43 -3.38 -1.22
CA LEU A 157 -5.30 -2.37 -0.65
C LEU A 157 -4.64 -1.88 0.62
N PHE A 158 -4.26 -0.63 0.76
CA PHE A 158 -3.82 -0.13 2.07
C PHE A 158 -3.95 1.38 2.16
N HIS A 159 -3.82 1.89 3.36
CA HIS A 159 -3.90 3.29 3.70
C HIS A 159 -2.64 3.71 4.45
N LEU A 160 -2.12 4.88 4.07
CA LEU A 160 -1.12 5.63 4.83
C LEU A 160 -1.76 6.93 5.30
N ASN A 161 -1.62 7.25 6.59
CA ASN A 161 -1.92 8.61 7.06
C ASN A 161 -0.87 9.61 6.52
N ALA A 162 -1.08 10.91 6.73
CA ALA A 162 -0.14 11.94 6.27
C ALA A 162 1.34 11.67 6.62
N SER A 163 1.63 11.27 7.86
CA SER A 163 2.99 10.92 8.29
C SER A 163 3.53 9.66 7.61
N GLY A 164 2.68 8.67 7.34
CA GLY A 164 3.03 7.47 6.58
C GLY A 164 3.32 7.78 5.10
N VAL A 165 2.62 8.75 4.52
CA VAL A 165 2.93 9.24 3.16
C VAL A 165 4.28 9.96 3.12
N ALA A 166 4.66 10.67 4.20
CA ALA A 166 6.01 11.21 4.34
C ALA A 166 7.08 10.11 4.34
N VAL A 167 6.88 9.02 5.08
CA VAL A 167 7.77 7.85 5.03
C VAL A 167 7.86 7.29 3.60
N LEU A 168 6.74 7.19 2.89
CA LEU A 168 6.75 6.75 1.49
C LEU A 168 7.58 7.70 0.62
N ARG A 169 7.42 9.02 0.75
CA ARG A 169 8.19 10.01 -0.01
C ARG A 169 9.70 9.85 0.18
N ASP A 170 10.14 9.58 1.40
CA ASP A 170 11.57 9.39 1.71
C ASP A 170 12.12 8.10 1.07
N LEU A 171 11.26 7.09 0.86
CA LEU A 171 11.61 5.83 0.22
C LEU A 171 11.56 5.87 -1.32
N VAL A 172 10.84 6.82 -1.92
CA VAL A 172 10.70 6.92 -3.39
C VAL A 172 12.05 7.08 -4.11
N PRO A 173 13.03 7.87 -3.62
CA PRO A 173 14.37 7.91 -4.20
C PRO A 173 15.11 6.57 -4.14
N GLU A 174 14.98 5.81 -3.05
CA GLU A 174 15.58 4.47 -2.94
C GLU A 174 15.01 3.53 -4.02
N LEU A 175 13.72 3.67 -4.32
CA LEU A 175 13.03 2.88 -5.33
C LEU A 175 13.49 3.20 -6.76
N ALA A 176 13.73 4.49 -7.05
CA ALA A 176 14.29 4.94 -8.33
C ALA A 176 15.70 4.37 -8.55
N GLY A 177 16.55 4.45 -7.52
CA GLY A 177 17.90 3.89 -7.54
C GLY A 177 17.88 2.37 -7.70
N ALA A 178 16.97 1.68 -6.99
CA ALA A 178 16.81 0.24 -7.08
C ALA A 178 16.42 -0.23 -8.48
N LYS A 179 15.42 0.43 -9.08
CA LYS A 179 14.99 0.12 -10.45
C LYS A 179 16.13 0.33 -11.44
N ALA A 180 16.79 1.48 -11.41
CA ALA A 180 17.89 1.79 -12.33
C ALA A 180 19.05 0.79 -12.21
N ALA A 181 19.40 0.40 -10.99
CA ALA A 181 20.44 -0.60 -10.74
C ALA A 181 20.05 -1.98 -11.30
N LEU A 182 18.82 -2.43 -11.06
CA LEU A 182 18.30 -3.69 -11.58
C LEU A 182 18.20 -3.71 -13.12
N GLU A 183 17.76 -2.60 -13.73
CA GLU A 183 17.71 -2.46 -15.19
C GLU A 183 19.09 -2.47 -15.84
N ALA A 184 20.09 -1.90 -15.16
CA ALA A 184 21.49 -1.93 -15.59
C ALA A 184 22.20 -3.28 -15.31
N GLY A 185 21.51 -4.26 -14.71
CA GLY A 185 22.12 -5.51 -14.27
C GLY A 185 23.12 -5.35 -13.10
N GLN A 186 23.09 -4.20 -12.44
CA GLN A 186 23.97 -3.83 -11.34
C GLN A 186 23.28 -4.16 -10.01
N LEU A 187 23.62 -5.31 -9.42
CA LEU A 187 23.13 -5.67 -8.07
C LEU A 187 23.90 -4.95 -6.94
N HIS A 188 24.95 -4.18 -7.26
CA HIS A 188 25.84 -3.53 -6.29
C HIS A 188 25.41 -2.09 -5.98
N ALA A 189 24.34 -1.93 -5.20
CA ALA A 189 24.09 -0.69 -4.46
C ALA A 189 24.17 -0.97 -2.94
N PRO A 190 24.96 -0.22 -2.15
CA PRO A 190 25.11 -0.47 -0.71
C PRO A 190 23.75 -0.44 0.00
N GLY A 191 23.46 -1.49 0.79
CA GLY A 191 22.17 -1.65 1.50
C GLY A 191 21.04 -2.26 0.66
N LEU A 192 21.15 -2.24 -0.67
CA LEU A 192 20.16 -2.80 -1.59
C LEU A 192 20.54 -4.21 -2.05
N GLN A 193 21.84 -4.47 -2.18
CA GLN A 193 22.38 -5.73 -2.70
C GLN A 193 21.94 -6.95 -1.88
N ASP A 194 22.09 -6.93 -0.56
CA ASP A 194 21.79 -8.10 0.26
C ASP A 194 20.30 -8.41 0.29
N GLU A 195 19.45 -7.39 0.27
CA GLU A 195 17.99 -7.54 0.26
C GLU A 195 17.50 -8.01 -1.11
N LEU A 196 18.05 -7.47 -2.21
CA LEU A 196 17.76 -7.92 -3.56
C LEU A 196 18.32 -9.31 -3.85
N LEU A 197 19.54 -9.63 -3.42
CA LEU A 197 20.10 -10.98 -3.53
C LEU A 197 19.27 -11.97 -2.72
N ARG A 198 18.79 -11.58 -1.53
CA ARG A 198 17.87 -12.42 -0.74
C ARG A 198 16.54 -12.63 -1.48
N LEU A 199 15.94 -11.59 -2.03
CA LEU A 199 14.74 -11.69 -2.87
C LEU A 199 14.98 -12.59 -4.10
N CYS A 200 16.01 -12.31 -4.87
CA CYS A 200 16.36 -13.07 -6.08
C CYS A 200 16.72 -14.52 -5.79
N SER A 201 17.46 -14.80 -4.71
CA SER A 201 17.89 -16.16 -4.35
C SER A 201 16.71 -17.01 -3.88
N VAL A 202 15.82 -16.44 -3.07
CA VAL A 202 14.66 -17.17 -2.55
C VAL A 202 13.57 -17.34 -3.60
N HIS A 203 13.44 -16.39 -4.53
CA HIS A 203 12.50 -16.47 -5.64
C HIS A 203 13.10 -16.99 -6.94
N ALA A 204 14.34 -17.48 -6.93
CA ALA A 204 15.07 -17.87 -8.14
C ALA A 204 14.28 -18.84 -9.04
N LEU A 205 13.54 -19.78 -8.44
CA LEU A 205 12.67 -20.71 -9.16
C LEU A 205 11.44 -20.01 -9.76
N GLN A 206 10.75 -19.16 -9.00
CA GLN A 206 9.59 -18.40 -9.51
C GLN A 206 10.02 -17.38 -10.58
N VAL A 207 11.18 -16.75 -10.40
CA VAL A 207 11.79 -15.82 -11.34
C VAL A 207 12.15 -16.56 -12.63
N ARG A 208 12.81 -17.71 -12.54
CA ARG A 208 13.18 -18.55 -13.69
C ARG A 208 11.96 -19.10 -14.46
N HIS A 209 10.85 -19.38 -13.78
CA HIS A 209 9.65 -19.91 -14.41
C HIS A 209 8.71 -18.84 -14.98
N ARG A 210 8.71 -17.61 -14.44
CA ARG A 210 7.78 -16.54 -14.84
C ARG A 210 8.37 -15.47 -15.75
N TYR A 211 9.70 -15.29 -15.74
CA TYR A 211 10.36 -14.25 -16.52
C TYR A 211 11.32 -14.90 -17.49
N LEU A 212 11.04 -14.74 -18.79
CA LEU A 212 11.89 -15.27 -19.84
C LEU A 212 13.13 -14.39 -20.00
N PRO A 213 14.22 -14.90 -20.60
CA PRO A 213 15.33 -14.07 -21.07
C PRO A 213 14.78 -13.01 -22.04
N GLY A 214 14.66 -11.76 -21.56
CA GLY A 214 13.98 -10.66 -22.26
C GLY A 214 13.07 -9.81 -21.35
N ASP A 215 12.59 -10.36 -20.22
CA ASP A 215 11.68 -9.68 -19.29
C ASP A 215 12.39 -8.99 -18.11
N ILE A 216 13.68 -8.67 -18.24
CA ILE A 216 14.49 -8.22 -17.11
C ILE A 216 14.02 -6.89 -16.51
N GLY A 217 13.51 -5.97 -17.35
CA GLY A 217 12.91 -4.72 -16.86
C GLY A 217 11.63 -4.95 -16.04
N ARG A 218 10.78 -5.90 -16.45
CA ARG A 218 9.56 -6.27 -15.70
C ARG A 218 9.90 -6.94 -14.37
N LEU A 219 10.94 -7.76 -14.35
CA LEU A 219 11.47 -8.33 -13.11
C LEU A 219 12.05 -7.25 -12.19
N ALA A 220 12.81 -6.30 -12.75
CA ALA A 220 13.39 -5.17 -12.03
C ALA A 220 12.30 -4.35 -11.33
N CYS A 221 11.25 -3.93 -12.03
CA CYS A 221 10.14 -3.17 -11.46
C CYS A 221 9.46 -3.92 -10.31
N LYS A 222 9.25 -5.24 -10.43
CA LYS A 222 8.62 -6.04 -9.37
C LYS A 222 9.49 -6.22 -8.13
N LEU A 223 10.77 -6.47 -8.31
CA LEU A 223 11.70 -6.59 -7.17
C LEU A 223 11.87 -5.25 -6.45
N ALA A 224 11.94 -4.15 -7.20
CA ALA A 224 11.97 -2.80 -6.66
C ALA A 224 10.69 -2.51 -5.85
N THR A 225 9.52 -2.81 -6.41
CA THR A 225 8.23 -2.67 -5.72
C THR A 225 8.20 -3.45 -4.40
N ALA A 226 8.60 -4.73 -4.43
CA ALA A 226 8.66 -5.58 -3.23
C ALA A 226 9.61 -5.04 -2.16
N TYR A 227 10.75 -4.47 -2.57
CA TYR A 227 11.70 -3.83 -1.67
C TYR A 227 11.05 -2.66 -0.92
N VAL A 228 10.38 -1.74 -1.61
CA VAL A 228 9.76 -0.59 -0.94
C VAL A 228 8.61 -0.96 -0.05
N GLU A 229 7.73 -1.88 -0.45
CA GLU A 229 6.62 -2.27 0.41
C GLU A 229 7.12 -2.88 1.74
N ARG A 230 8.25 -3.61 1.70
CA ARG A 230 8.95 -4.09 2.90
C ARG A 230 9.55 -2.95 3.70
N ARG A 231 10.29 -2.03 3.07
CA ARG A 231 10.91 -0.87 3.73
C ARG A 231 9.86 0.03 4.40
N LEU A 232 8.76 0.30 3.72
CA LEU A 232 7.62 1.04 4.25
C LEU A 232 7.06 0.33 5.49
N SER A 233 6.81 -0.98 5.39
CA SER A 233 6.32 -1.77 6.53
C SER A 233 7.31 -1.74 7.71
N GLN A 234 8.62 -1.84 7.46
CA GLN A 234 9.66 -1.77 8.49
C GLN A 234 9.72 -0.38 9.14
N GLN A 235 9.75 0.69 8.35
CA GLN A 235 9.84 2.06 8.87
C GLN A 235 8.60 2.45 9.69
N VAL A 236 7.40 2.14 9.19
CA VAL A 236 6.16 2.43 9.94
C VAL A 236 6.10 1.61 11.23
N ARG A 237 6.55 0.34 11.24
CA ARG A 237 6.65 -0.45 12.48
C ARG A 237 7.63 0.11 13.50
N ALA A 238 8.74 0.66 13.04
CA ALA A 238 9.77 1.20 13.90
C ALA A 238 9.34 2.53 14.56
N GLN A 239 8.50 3.31 13.88
CA GLN A 239 8.24 4.71 14.25
C GLN A 239 6.76 5.00 14.55
N GLY A 240 5.86 4.04 14.33
CA GLY A 240 4.42 4.28 14.42
C GLY A 240 3.59 3.01 14.54
N LEU A 241 2.47 2.95 13.82
CA LEU A 241 1.45 1.91 14.01
C LEU A 241 1.07 1.21 12.71
N VAL A 242 0.94 -0.12 12.78
CA VAL A 242 0.40 -0.92 11.68
C VAL A 242 -0.87 -1.64 12.13
N TRP A 243 -1.96 -1.44 11.40
CA TRP A 243 -3.22 -2.17 11.56
C TRP A 243 -3.47 -3.13 10.41
N TYR A 244 -3.73 -4.37 10.79
CA TYR A 244 -3.90 -5.47 9.86
C TYR A 244 -5.37 -5.88 9.75
N VAL A 245 -5.89 -5.90 8.53
CA VAL A 245 -7.31 -6.11 8.23
C VAL A 245 -7.50 -7.46 7.54
N ALA A 246 -7.42 -8.56 8.28
CA ALA A 246 -7.74 -9.89 7.74
C ALA A 246 -8.53 -10.73 8.74
N GLY A 247 -9.64 -11.31 8.27
CA GLY A 247 -10.63 -12.10 9.03
C GLY A 247 -10.14 -13.42 9.65
N GLY A 248 -8.84 -13.62 9.79
CA GLY A 248 -8.24 -14.76 10.51
C GLY A 248 -6.98 -14.41 11.32
N MET A 249 -6.49 -13.17 11.24
CA MET A 249 -5.23 -12.73 11.88
C MET A 249 -5.42 -11.87 13.13
N LEU A 250 -6.66 -11.51 13.46
CA LEU A 250 -7.03 -10.73 14.65
C LEU A 250 -6.47 -11.33 15.96
N GLY A 251 -6.28 -12.65 16.03
CA GLY A 251 -5.77 -13.32 17.22
C GLY A 251 -4.28 -13.09 17.53
N ARG A 252 -3.42 -12.87 16.53
CA ARG A 252 -1.96 -12.79 16.75
C ARG A 252 -1.42 -11.38 16.96
N LEU A 253 -2.15 -10.36 16.51
CA LEU A 253 -1.71 -8.95 16.54
C LEU A 253 -2.23 -8.13 17.71
N LEU A 254 -3.30 -8.60 18.36
CA LEU A 254 -3.74 -8.08 19.65
C LEU A 254 -2.67 -8.25 20.74
N VAL A 255 -1.86 -9.32 20.65
CA VAL A 255 -0.81 -9.64 21.64
C VAL A 255 0.36 -8.64 21.62
N PRO A 256 0.99 -8.30 20.47
CA PRO A 256 2.03 -7.27 20.41
C PRO A 256 1.56 -5.87 20.81
N LEU A 257 0.34 -5.48 20.40
CA LEU A 257 -0.19 -4.14 20.71
C LEU A 257 -0.49 -3.99 22.21
N GLN A 258 -1.06 -5.04 22.84
CA GLN A 258 -1.24 -5.07 24.29
C GLN A 258 0.10 -5.01 25.04
N LEU A 259 1.15 -5.66 24.53
CA LEU A 259 2.49 -5.59 25.11
C LEU A 259 3.12 -4.20 24.98
N ALA A 260 2.89 -3.50 23.86
CA ALA A 260 3.37 -2.14 23.65
C ALA A 260 2.61 -1.10 24.50
N LEU A 261 1.27 -1.18 24.53
CA LEU A 261 0.42 -0.28 25.32
C LEU A 261 0.52 -0.56 26.83
N GLY A 262 0.72 -1.81 27.23
CA GLY A 262 0.92 -2.21 28.62
C GLY A 262 2.26 -1.77 29.22
N ARG A 263 3.24 -1.33 28.40
CA ARG A 263 4.48 -0.69 28.87
C ARG A 263 4.32 0.83 29.07
N VAL A 264 3.43 1.47 28.33
CA VAL A 264 3.18 2.93 28.43
C VAL A 264 2.20 3.26 29.56
N LEU A 265 1.32 2.32 29.93
CA LEU A 265 0.32 2.49 31.01
C LEU A 265 0.69 1.73 32.29
N ARG A 266 1.96 1.73 32.71
CA ARG A 266 2.22 1.46 34.14
C ARG A 266 1.78 2.69 34.93
N PRO A 267 0.78 2.60 35.81
CA PRO A 267 0.57 3.67 36.77
C PRO A 267 1.84 3.82 37.59
N SER A 268 2.26 5.07 37.78
CA SER A 268 3.23 5.46 38.79
C SER A 268 2.87 4.75 40.09
N ARG A 269 3.74 3.85 40.56
CA ARG A 269 3.67 3.39 41.94
C ARG A 269 4.07 4.57 42.84
N GLY A 270 3.11 5.43 43.17
CA GLY A 270 3.06 6.17 44.43
C GLY A 270 1.77 5.73 45.12
N GLY A 271 1.82 4.79 46.07
CA GLY A 271 2.22 4.95 47.48
C GLY A 271 0.97 4.67 48.35
N PRO A 272 1.01 4.50 49.68
CA PRO A 272 2.15 4.41 50.61
C PRO A 272 2.23 3.04 51.32
N SER A 273 3.41 2.71 51.86
CA SER A 273 3.53 1.69 52.90
C SER A 273 3.06 2.31 54.22
N ARG A 274 2.23 1.58 54.96
CA ARG A 274 1.88 1.89 56.35
C ARG A 274 3.12 1.86 57.23
#